data_AF-A0A3L7K3J9-F1
#
_entry.id   AF-A0A3L7K3J9-F1
#
_cell.length_a   1.000
_cell.length_b   1.000
_cell.length_c   1.000
_cell.angle_alpha   90.00
_cell.angle_beta   90.00
_cell.angle_gamma   90.00
#
_symmetry.space_group_name_H-M   'P 1'
#
loop_
_entity.id
_entity.type
_entity.pdbx_description
1 polymer ?
#
loop_
_entity_poly.entity_id
_entity_poly.type
_entity_poly.pdbx_seq_one_letter_code
_entity_poly.pdbx_strand_id
1 'polypeptide(L)'
;MKKINVTSETVRVTYDNRIIHAVNEFKEIHMTHFKKSQLKAIIESCLLNEESTKRDHVEQITQQRTKEKNDVKAGIFPKCGGELKKRKGKYGEFNGCSDYSKCRFTT
;
A
#
# COMPACT_ATOMS: atom_id res chain seq x y z
N MET A 1 -34.73 -24.94 6.94
CA MET A 1 -33.58 -24.13 7.42
C MET A 1 -33.38 -24.37 8.90
N LYS A 2 -32.17 -24.71 9.35
CA LYS A 2 -31.87 -24.96 10.77
C LYS A 2 -31.99 -23.65 11.55
N LYS A 3 -32.80 -23.64 12.61
CA LYS A 3 -32.86 -22.53 13.56
C LYS A 3 -31.52 -22.48 14.30
N ILE A 4 -30.71 -21.46 14.03
CA ILE A 4 -29.46 -21.23 14.75
C ILE A 4 -29.83 -20.42 16.00
N ASN A 5 -29.69 -21.02 17.18
CA ASN A 5 -29.84 -20.30 18.44
C ASN A 5 -28.51 -19.65 18.79
N VAL A 6 -28.42 -18.32 18.59
CA VAL A 6 -27.27 -17.52 19.03
C VAL A 6 -27.75 -16.66 20.20
N THR A 7 -27.57 -17.14 21.42
CA THR A 7 -27.76 -16.35 22.64
C THR A 7 -26.40 -15.84 23.10
N SER A 8 -26.09 -14.59 22.79
CA SER A 8 -24.91 -13.89 23.31
C SER A 8 -25.38 -12.55 23.86
N GLU A 9 -24.97 -12.21 25.08
CA GLU A 9 -25.34 -10.95 25.74
C GLU A 9 -24.83 -9.71 25.00
N THR A 10 -23.81 -9.86 24.16
CA THR A 10 -23.14 -8.75 23.45
C THR A 10 -23.50 -8.66 21.97
N VAL A 11 -24.26 -9.62 21.43
CA VAL A 11 -24.57 -9.69 19.99
C VAL A 11 -26.08 -9.56 19.75
N ARG A 12 -26.48 -8.50 19.04
CA ARG A 12 -27.87 -8.27 18.64
C ARG A 12 -28.17 -8.97 17.31
N VAL A 13 -29.04 -9.99 17.32
CA VAL A 13 -29.53 -10.66 16.11
C VAL A 13 -30.84 -10.01 15.64
N THR A 14 -30.97 -9.69 14.35
CA THR A 14 -32.18 -9.08 13.76
C THR A 14 -32.51 -9.71 12.41
N TYR A 15 -33.80 -9.69 12.04
CA TYR A 15 -34.25 -10.14 10.72
C TYR A 15 -33.95 -9.09 9.64
N ASP A 16 -33.74 -9.55 8.40
CA ASP A 16 -33.37 -8.71 7.26
C ASP A 16 -34.32 -7.53 7.03
N ASN A 17 -35.62 -7.76 7.16
CA ASN A 17 -36.66 -6.74 7.04
C ASN A 17 -36.63 -5.67 8.16
N ARG A 18 -35.85 -5.88 9.22
CA ARG A 18 -35.68 -4.97 10.36
C ARG A 18 -34.28 -4.36 10.45
N ILE A 19 -33.38 -4.64 9.50
CA ILE A 19 -32.01 -4.12 9.51
C ILE A 19 -32.00 -2.59 9.56
N ILE A 20 -32.80 -1.93 8.71
CA ILE A 20 -32.82 -0.45 8.65
C ILE A 20 -33.22 0.14 10.01
N HIS A 21 -34.23 -0.44 10.66
CA HIS A 21 -34.67 0.00 11.99
C HIS A 21 -33.57 -0.24 13.03
N ALA A 22 -32.96 -1.43 13.03
CA ALA A 22 -31.89 -1.77 13.96
C ALA A 22 -30.66 -0.87 13.81
N VAL A 23 -30.25 -0.56 12.57
CA VAL A 23 -29.13 0.37 12.28
C VAL A 23 -29.45 1.77 12.79
N ASN A 24 -30.68 2.26 12.55
CA ASN A 24 -31.09 3.61 12.97
C ASN A 24 -31.30 3.75 14.49
N GLU A 25 -31.43 2.64 15.22
CA GLU A 25 -31.44 2.65 16.68
C GLU A 25 -30.04 2.89 17.28
N PHE A 26 -28.96 2.53 16.57
CA PHE A 26 -27.59 2.81 17.01
C PHE A 26 -27.26 4.29 16.76
N LYS A 27 -27.76 5.15 17.65
CA LYS A 27 -27.54 6.61 17.62
C LYS A 27 -26.31 7.06 18.41
N GLU A 28 -25.67 6.14 19.14
CA GLU A 28 -24.51 6.41 19.96
C GLU A 28 -23.33 6.87 19.09
N ILE A 29 -22.93 8.13 19.26
CA ILE A 29 -21.77 8.71 18.59
C ILE A 29 -20.52 8.15 19.27
N HIS A 30 -20.04 7.00 18.78
CA HIS A 30 -18.87 6.30 19.34
C HIS A 30 -17.56 7.13 19.25
N MET A 31 -17.54 8.09 18.34
CA MET A 31 -16.42 9.01 18.11
C MET A 31 -16.80 10.42 18.52
N THR A 32 -16.50 10.76 19.78
CA THR A 32 -16.69 12.11 20.33
C THR A 32 -15.99 13.15 19.44
N HIS A 33 -16.53 14.37 19.40
CA HIS A 33 -15.94 15.49 18.66
C HIS A 33 -14.45 15.69 19.01
N PHE A 34 -14.11 15.48 20.28
CA PHE A 34 -12.75 15.55 20.79
C PHE A 34 -11.82 14.51 20.14
N LYS A 35 -12.23 13.24 20.03
CA LYS A 35 -11.44 12.19 19.35
C LYS A 35 -11.26 12.50 17.86
N LYS A 36 -12.30 13.04 17.21
CA LYS A 36 -12.22 13.48 15.80
C LYS A 36 -11.22 14.63 15.64
N SER A 37 -11.25 15.60 16.56
CA SER A 37 -10.31 16.73 16.58
C SER A 37 -8.88 16.28 16.82
N GLN A 38 -8.65 15.34 17.75
CA GLN A 38 -7.33 14.74 17.98
C GLN A 38 -6.81 14.00 16.74
N LEU A 39 -7.64 13.18 16.09
CA LEU A 39 -7.25 12.50 14.85
C LEU A 39 -6.91 13.49 13.74
N LYS A 40 -7.70 14.55 13.60
CA LYS A 40 -7.45 15.62 12.63
C LYS A 40 -6.11 16.31 12.90
N ALA A 41 -5.84 16.69 14.15
CA ALA A 41 -4.58 17.31 14.54
C ALA A 41 -3.36 16.40 14.29
N ILE A 42 -3.48 15.10 14.55
CA ILE A 42 -2.42 14.13 14.27
C ILE A 42 -2.15 14.07 12.77
N ILE A 43 -3.20 13.92 11.94
CA ILE A 43 -3.05 13.86 10.48
C ILE A 43 -2.42 15.16 9.95
N GLU A 44 -2.88 16.33 10.41
CA GLU A 44 -2.34 17.62 10.01
C GLU A 44 -0.86 17.76 10.40
N SER A 45 -0.46 17.25 11.57
CA SER A 45 0.94 17.26 12.00
C SER A 45 1.84 16.31 11.17
N CYS A 46 1.27 15.25 10.59
CA CYS A 46 1.99 14.32 9.71
C CYS A 46 2.04 14.80 8.25
N LEU A 47 1.14 15.70 7.85
CA LEU A 47 1.12 16.27 6.51
C LEU A 47 2.20 17.36 6.39
N LEU A 48 3.45 16.93 6.21
CA LEU A 48 4.57 17.79 5.80
C LEU A 48 4.27 18.37 4.41
N ASN A 49 3.57 19.50 4.38
CA ASN A 49 3.07 20.17 3.19
C ASN A 49 3.98 21.32 2.72
N GLU A 50 5.16 21.49 3.34
CA GLU A 50 6.10 22.53 2.95
C GLU A 50 6.52 22.34 1.50
N GLU A 51 6.50 23.43 0.73
CA GLU A 51 6.81 23.41 -0.70
C GLU A 51 8.25 22.93 -0.96
N SER A 52 9.16 23.13 0.00
CA SER A 52 10.50 22.51 0.03
C SER A 52 10.40 20.99 0.01
N THR A 53 9.70 20.39 0.98
CA THR A 53 9.59 18.92 1.12
C THR A 53 8.95 18.25 -0.10
N LYS A 54 7.98 18.91 -0.75
CA LYS A 54 7.38 18.42 -2.00
C LYS A 54 8.37 18.47 -3.16
N ARG A 55 9.12 19.56 -3.29
CA ARG A 55 10.19 19.70 -4.29
C ARG A 55 11.27 18.65 -4.06
N ASP A 56 11.74 18.51 -2.82
CA ASP A 56 12.76 17.53 -2.43
C ASP A 56 12.31 16.10 -2.72
N HIS A 57 11.05 15.76 -2.43
CA HIS A 57 10.48 14.45 -2.75
C HIS A 57 10.46 14.17 -4.26
N VAL A 58 9.99 15.13 -5.06
CA VAL A 58 9.96 15.00 -6.53
C VAL A 58 11.38 14.91 -7.08
N GLU A 59 12.31 15.69 -6.56
CA GLU A 59 13.72 15.65 -6.94
C GLU A 59 14.32 14.30 -6.63
N GLN A 60 14.14 13.76 -5.41
CA GLN A 60 14.62 12.44 -5.01
C GLN A 60 14.07 11.32 -5.91
N ILE A 61 12.78 11.33 -6.24
CA ILE A 61 12.20 10.36 -7.18
C ILE A 61 12.86 10.48 -8.55
N THR A 62 13.07 11.70 -9.03
CA THR A 62 13.66 11.95 -10.35
C THR A 62 15.12 11.51 -10.40
N GLN A 63 15.90 11.81 -9.36
CA GLN A 63 17.28 11.38 -9.21
C GLN A 63 17.37 9.85 -9.15
N GLN A 64 16.52 9.20 -8.34
CA GLN A 64 16.47 7.73 -8.24
C GLN A 64 16.16 7.10 -9.61
N ARG A 65 15.12 7.56 -10.31
CA ARG A 65 14.78 7.05 -11.66
C ARG A 65 15.91 7.26 -12.66
N THR A 66 16.63 8.37 -12.58
CA THR A 66 17.75 8.68 -13.47
C THR A 66 18.92 7.75 -13.20
N LYS A 67 19.24 7.52 -11.91
CA LYS A 67 20.25 6.56 -11.48
C LYS A 67 19.90 5.14 -11.96
N GLU A 68 18.68 4.68 -11.74
CA GLU A 68 18.24 3.35 -12.17
C GLU A 68 18.37 3.15 -13.69
N LYS A 69 18.01 4.17 -14.48
CA LYS A 69 18.22 4.15 -15.94
C LYS A 69 19.69 4.10 -16.32
N ASN A 70 20.55 4.82 -15.61
CA ASN A 70 21.99 4.83 -15.87
C ASN A 70 22.63 3.50 -15.48
N ASP A 71 22.25 2.91 -14.35
CA ASP A 71 22.71 1.59 -13.91
C ASP A 71 22.36 0.53 -14.97
N VAL A 72 21.11 0.52 -15.45
CA VAL A 72 20.67 -0.40 -16.51
C VAL A 72 21.50 -0.22 -17.80
N LYS A 73 21.79 1.02 -18.20
CA LYS A 73 22.66 1.32 -19.36
C LYS A 73 24.10 0.85 -19.14
N ALA A 74 24.60 0.92 -17.92
CA ALA A 74 25.92 0.41 -17.52
C ALA A 74 25.96 -1.12 -17.36
N GLY A 75 24.84 -1.82 -17.58
CA GLY A 75 24.75 -3.26 -17.38
C GLY A 75 24.71 -3.66 -15.91
N ILE A 76 24.25 -2.78 -15.02
CA ILE A 76 24.11 -3.02 -13.58
C ILE A 76 22.63 -3.01 -13.23
N PHE A 77 22.20 -3.97 -12.41
CA PHE A 77 20.82 -4.07 -11.97
C PHE A 77 20.56 -3.16 -10.76
N PRO A 78 19.69 -2.15 -10.85
CA PRO A 78 19.56 -1.12 -9.81
C PRO A 78 19.06 -1.62 -8.45
N LYS A 79 18.35 -2.76 -8.39
CA LYS A 79 17.81 -3.27 -7.12
C LYS A 79 18.79 -4.14 -6.34
N CYS A 80 19.74 -4.80 -7.01
CA CYS A 80 20.68 -5.70 -6.33
C CYS A 80 22.15 -5.41 -6.63
N GLY A 81 22.45 -4.48 -7.55
CA GLY A 81 23.81 -4.14 -7.98
C GLY A 81 24.51 -5.22 -8.83
N GLY A 82 23.82 -6.32 -9.14
CA GLY A 82 24.36 -7.41 -9.95
C GLY A 82 24.46 -7.07 -11.43
N GLU A 83 25.28 -7.79 -12.19
CA GLU A 83 25.50 -7.53 -13.61
C GLU A 83 24.29 -8.01 -14.46
N LEU A 84 23.83 -7.19 -15.40
CA LEU A 84 22.80 -7.55 -16.38
C LEU A 84 23.43 -8.28 -17.56
N LYS A 85 22.98 -9.52 -17.79
CA LYS A 85 23.44 -10.36 -18.90
C LYS A 85 22.31 -10.63 -19.88
N LYS A 86 22.61 -10.52 -21.17
CA LYS A 86 21.70 -10.99 -22.23
C LYS A 86 21.58 -12.50 -22.16
N ARG A 87 20.36 -13.01 -22.09
CA ARG A 87 20.00 -14.43 -22.07
C ARG A 87 18.96 -14.70 -23.14
N LYS A 88 18.91 -15.94 -23.63
CA LYS A 88 17.90 -16.40 -24.59
C LYS A 88 16.88 -17.28 -23.87
N GLY A 89 15.61 -16.90 -23.94
CA GLY A 89 14.47 -17.65 -23.42
C GLY A 89 13.54 -18.12 -24.53
N LYS A 90 12.46 -18.79 -24.13
CA LYS A 90 11.44 -19.31 -25.07
C LYS A 90 10.83 -18.23 -25.96
N TYR A 91 10.71 -17.00 -25.47
CA TYR A 91 10.04 -15.88 -26.15
C TYR A 91 11.02 -14.88 -26.78
N GLY A 92 12.33 -15.17 -26.80
CA GLY A 92 13.36 -14.29 -27.34
C GLY A 92 14.45 -13.93 -26.34
N GLU A 93 15.25 -12.93 -26.69
CA GLU A 93 16.33 -12.41 -25.84
C GLU A 93 15.77 -11.52 -24.73
N PHE A 94 16.33 -11.65 -23.53
CA PHE A 94 15.99 -10.83 -22.36
C PHE A 94 17.24 -10.53 -21.54
N ASN A 95 17.21 -9.46 -20.74
CA ASN A 95 18.30 -9.13 -19.82
C ASN A 95 17.97 -9.72 -18.44
N GLY A 96 18.79 -10.66 -17.98
CA GLY A 96 18.67 -11.29 -16.66
C GLY A 96 19.85 -10.95 -15.76
N CYS A 97 19.60 -10.85 -14.45
CA CYS A 97 20.67 -10.66 -13.47
C CYS A 97 21.66 -11.84 -13.47
N SER A 98 22.96 -11.56 -13.32
CA SER A 98 24.03 -12.56 -13.14
C SER A 98 23.76 -13.48 -11.96
N ASP A 99 23.27 -12.90 -10.86
CA ASP A 99 23.14 -13.54 -9.55
C ASP A 99 21.87 -14.39 -9.42
N TYR A 100 21.27 -14.82 -10.53
CA TYR A 100 20.23 -15.84 -10.49
C TYR A 100 20.79 -17.11 -9.83
N SER A 101 20.13 -17.73 -8.84
CA SER A 101 18.71 -17.60 -8.45
C SER A 101 18.38 -16.60 -7.34
N LYS A 102 19.36 -15.90 -6.77
CA LYS A 102 19.16 -14.94 -5.67
C LYS A 102 18.43 -13.69 -6.15
N CYS A 103 18.64 -13.30 -7.40
CA CYS A 103 17.88 -12.25 -8.08
C CYS A 103 17.13 -12.84 -9.28
N ARG A 104 15.79 -12.90 -9.20
CA ARG A 104 14.91 -13.48 -10.25
C ARG A 104 14.34 -12.46 -11.22
N PHE A 105 14.77 -11.21 -11.13
CA PHE A 105 14.25 -10.14 -11.97
C PHE A 105 14.82 -10.23 -13.39
N THR A 106 13.97 -9.93 -14.38
CA THR A 106 14.29 -9.92 -15.81
C THR A 106 13.67 -8.68 -16.45
N THR A 107 14.37 -8.09 -17.41
CA THR A 107 13.91 -6.96 -18.25
C THR A 107 13.88 -7.35 -19.71
#